data_AF-A0A328MFG7-F1
#
_entry.id   AF-A0A328MFG7-F1
#
_cell.length_a   1.000
_cell.length_b   1.000
_cell.length_c   1.000
_cell.angle_alpha   90.00
_cell.angle_beta   90.00
_cell.angle_gamma   90.00
#
_symmetry.space_group_name_H-M   'P 1'
#
loop_
_entity.id
_entity.type
_entity.pdbx_description
1 polymer ?
#
loop_
_entity_poly.entity_id
_entity_poly.type
_entity_poly.pdbx_seq_one_letter_code
_entity_poly.pdbx_strand_id
1 'polypeptide(L)'
;MIPMLEYKDILNQTLEVELILGSMYFTIKDEYRRYVHCVFSRNRAREFMRILSNREMAELLDQGGDLLRIRPLNDGYFGIEIESKGMDKGFAIDKQQAQELSNWFQRVHKL
;
A
#
# COMPACT_ATOMS: atom_id res chain seq x y z
N MET A 1 2.92 -20.47 -1.62
CA MET A 1 3.53 -19.31 -2.32
C MET A 1 2.91 -18.07 -1.71
N ILE A 2 3.69 -17.28 -0.97
CA ILE A 2 3.21 -16.01 -0.43
C ILE A 2 3.22 -15.03 -1.60
N PRO A 3 2.07 -14.54 -2.06
CA PRO A 3 2.04 -13.59 -3.15
C PRO A 3 2.55 -12.27 -2.57
N MET A 4 3.64 -11.74 -3.14
CA MET A 4 4.22 -10.44 -2.80
C MET A 4 4.26 -9.61 -4.08
N LEU A 5 3.97 -8.31 -3.96
CA LEU A 5 4.26 -7.32 -4.98
C LEU A 5 5.38 -6.42 -4.48
N GLU A 6 6.30 -6.07 -5.38
CA GLU A 6 7.39 -5.14 -5.12
C GLU A 6 7.42 -4.10 -6.24
N TYR A 7 7.39 -2.83 -5.86
CA TYR A 7 7.47 -1.69 -6.77
C TYR A 7 8.64 -0.80 -6.36
N LYS A 8 9.39 -0.28 -7.33
CA LYS A 8 10.46 0.69 -7.11
C LYS A 8 10.09 2.02 -7.75
N ASP A 9 10.27 3.11 -7.01
CA ASP A 9 10.04 4.46 -7.54
C ASP A 9 11.34 5.12 -8.01
N ILE A 10 11.22 6.34 -8.52
CA ILE A 10 12.34 7.18 -8.99
C ILE A 10 13.21 7.75 -7.87
N LEU A 11 12.78 7.65 -6.60
CA LEU A 11 13.46 8.16 -5.41
C LEU A 11 14.19 7.04 -4.65
N ASN A 12 14.47 5.91 -5.31
CA ASN A 12 15.04 4.71 -4.69
C ASN A 12 14.24 4.19 -3.47
N GLN A 13 12.95 4.47 -3.42
CA GLN A 13 12.06 3.82 -2.46
C GLN A 13 11.49 2.55 -3.08
N THR A 14 11.18 1.60 -2.20
CA THR A 14 10.51 0.35 -2.56
C THR A 14 9.22 0.24 -1.78
N LEU A 15 8.10 0.01 -2.47
CA LEU A 15 6.84 -0.41 -1.87
C LEU A 15 6.69 -1.93 -2.01
N GLU A 16 6.60 -2.62 -0.89
CA GLU A 16 6.28 -4.05 -0.82
C GLU A 16 4.86 -4.23 -0.28
N VAL A 17 4.08 -5.07 -0.96
CA VAL A 17 2.73 -5.46 -0.51
C VAL A 17 2.65 -6.98 -0.41
N GLU A 18 2.36 -7.48 0.79
CA GLU A 18 2.34 -8.91 1.11
C GLU A 18 1.03 -9.32 1.77
N LEU A 19 0.60 -10.57 1.52
CA LEU A 19 -0.51 -11.19 2.25
C LEU A 19 0.02 -12.34 3.13
N ILE A 20 -0.02 -12.16 4.44
CA ILE A 20 0.45 -13.14 5.43
C ILE A 20 -0.69 -13.43 6.42
N LEU A 21 -1.07 -14.70 6.55
CA LEU A 21 -2.09 -15.16 7.50
C LEU A 21 -3.42 -14.37 7.44
N GLY A 22 -3.81 -13.89 6.25
CA GLY A 22 -5.04 -13.13 6.04
C GLY A 22 -4.94 -11.63 6.38
N SER A 23 -3.76 -11.15 6.77
CA SER A 23 -3.44 -9.74 6.95
C SER A 23 -2.59 -9.24 5.77
N MET A 24 -2.83 -7.99 5.37
CA MET A 24 -2.02 -7.32 4.35
C MET A 24 -1.01 -6.39 4.99
N TYR A 25 0.22 -6.50 4.51
CA TYR A 25 1.35 -5.72 4.94
C TYR A 25 1.71 -4.78 3.81
N PHE A 26 1.75 -3.50 4.10
CA PHE A 26 2.30 -2.47 3.22
C PHE A 26 3.58 -1.99 3.85
N THR A 27 4.71 -2.13 3.16
CA THR A 27 6.02 -1.71 3.65
C THR A 27 6.66 -0.77 2.66
N ILE A 28 7.05 0.43 3.11
CA ILE A 28 7.85 1.35 2.29
C ILE A 28 9.27 1.38 2.85
N LYS A 29 10.26 1.04 2.02
CA LYS A 29 11.69 1.01 2.36
C LYS A 29 12.41 2.10 1.57
N ASP A 30 13.38 2.77 2.20
CA ASP A 30 14.35 3.61 1.48
C ASP A 30 15.64 2.84 1.14
N GLU A 31 16.52 3.50 0.39
CA GLU A 31 17.83 3.00 -0.02
C GLU A 31 18.74 2.60 1.17
N TYR A 32 18.51 3.17 2.36
CA TYR A 32 19.23 2.85 3.59
C TYR A 32 18.59 1.71 4.39
N ARG A 33 17.61 1.01 3.79
CA ARG A 33 16.81 -0.07 4.41
C ARG A 33 16.02 0.38 5.65
N ARG A 34 15.82 1.69 5.85
CA ARG A 34 14.87 2.17 6.85
C ARG A 34 13.48 1.97 6.28
N TYR A 35 12.55 1.51 7.11
CA TYR A 35 11.22 1.15 6.65
C TYR A 35 10.14 1.64 7.59
N VAL A 36 8.98 1.90 7.00
CA VAL A 36 7.70 2.02 7.72
C VAL A 36 6.77 0.95 7.17
N HIS A 37 5.83 0.49 7.99
CA HIS A 37 4.84 -0.47 7.53
C HIS A 37 3.50 -0.25 8.22
N CYS A 38 2.43 -0.67 7.55
CA CYS A 38 1.09 -0.80 8.12
C CYS A 38 0.57 -2.21 7.90
N VAL A 39 -0.22 -2.69 8.86
CA VAL A 39 -0.86 -4.01 8.81
C VAL A 39 -2.37 -3.86 8.84
N PHE A 40 -3.03 -4.30 7.77
CA PHE A 40 -4.49 -4.27 7.66
C PHE A 40 -5.08 -5.67 7.76
N SER A 41 -6.17 -5.80 8.51
CA SER A 41 -7.02 -6.98 8.41
C SER A 41 -7.63 -7.10 7.01
N ARG A 42 -8.07 -8.29 6.61
CA ARG A 42 -8.75 -8.54 5.32
C ARG A 42 -9.85 -7.53 5.01
N ASN A 43 -10.68 -7.16 6.00
CA ASN A 43 -11.78 -6.22 5.78
C ASN A 43 -11.29 -4.79 5.52
N ARG A 44 -10.31 -4.31 6.29
CA ARG A 44 -9.71 -2.99 6.08
C ARG A 44 -8.95 -2.90 4.77
N ALA A 45 -8.29 -3.97 4.37
CA ALA A 45 -7.59 -3.99 3.10
C ALA A 45 -8.56 -4.01 1.89
N ARG A 46 -9.77 -4.57 2.03
CA ARG A 46 -10.83 -4.43 1.01
C ARG A 46 -11.30 -2.99 0.88
N GLU A 47 -11.41 -2.28 2.01
CA GLU A 47 -11.72 -0.85 2.02
C GLU A 47 -10.63 -0.04 1.30
N PHE A 48 -9.35 -0.31 1.60
CA PHE A 48 -8.20 0.27 0.88
C PHE A 48 -8.34 0.09 -0.64
N MET A 49 -8.65 -1.12 -1.11
CA MET A 49 -8.75 -1.38 -2.55
C MET A 49 -9.95 -0.72 -3.20
N ARG A 50 -11.05 -0.56 -2.47
CA ARG A 50 -12.21 0.21 -2.93
C ARG A 50 -11.82 1.67 -3.14
N ILE A 51 -11.13 2.27 -2.16
CA ILE A 51 -10.63 3.66 -2.24
C ILE A 51 -9.71 3.83 -3.45
N LEU A 52 -8.73 2.93 -3.60
CA LEU A 52 -7.79 2.97 -4.73
C LEU A 52 -8.52 2.86 -6.08
N SER A 53 -9.49 1.96 -6.19
CA SER A 53 -10.25 1.75 -7.43
C SER A 53 -11.15 2.93 -7.78
N ASN A 54 -11.76 3.56 -6.77
CA ASN A 54 -12.62 4.74 -6.94
C ASN A 54 -11.83 6.04 -7.11
N ARG A 55 -10.50 6.00 -6.96
CA ARG A 55 -9.62 7.17 -6.94
C ARG A 55 -9.96 8.18 -5.86
N GLU A 56 -10.43 7.69 -4.73
CA GLU A 56 -10.79 8.52 -3.59
C GLU A 56 -9.55 8.85 -2.75
N MET A 57 -9.60 9.99 -2.07
CA MET A 57 -8.67 10.28 -0.98
C MET A 57 -9.19 9.59 0.28
N ALA A 58 -8.32 8.94 1.04
CA ALA A 58 -8.69 8.37 2.32
C ALA A 58 -7.52 8.24 3.29
N GLU A 59 -7.89 8.13 4.56
CA GLU A 59 -7.01 7.86 5.68
C GLU A 59 -7.49 6.58 6.38
N LEU A 60 -6.59 5.63 6.58
CA LEU A 60 -6.88 4.32 7.17
C LEU A 60 -5.91 4.02 8.30
N LEU A 61 -6.45 3.74 9.49
CA LEU A 61 -5.67 3.27 10.63
C LEU A 61 -5.49 1.76 10.54
N ASP A 62 -4.25 1.32 10.78
CA ASP A 62 -3.86 -0.08 10.79
C ASP A 62 -4.18 -0.76 12.16
N GLN A 63 -3.78 -2.03 12.34
CA GLN A 63 -4.02 -2.75 13.60
C GLN A 63 -3.28 -2.17 14.82
N GLY A 64 -2.14 -1.50 14.61
CA GLY A 64 -1.34 -0.85 15.64
C GLY A 64 -1.72 0.62 15.88
N GLY A 65 -2.62 1.19 15.06
CA GLY A 65 -2.99 2.60 15.08
C GLY A 65 -2.08 3.48 14.23
N ASP A 66 -1.17 2.90 13.46
CA ASP A 66 -0.37 3.61 12.46
C ASP A 66 -1.25 4.00 11.28
N LEU A 67 -0.93 5.12 10.63
CA LEU A 67 -1.79 5.74 9.63
C LEU A 67 -1.25 5.50 8.21
N LEU A 68 -2.12 5.02 7.33
CA LEU A 68 -1.90 5.02 5.90
C LEU A 68 -2.84 6.01 5.22
N ARG A 69 -2.28 6.91 4.39
CA ARG A 69 -3.04 7.83 3.54
C ARG A 69 -2.91 7.42 2.07
N ILE A 70 -4.03 7.42 1.36
CA ILE A 70 -4.06 7.34 -0.11
C ILE A 70 -4.58 8.66 -0.63
N ARG A 71 -3.92 9.20 -1.65
CA ARG A 71 -4.43 10.35 -2.39
C ARG A 71 -4.21 10.19 -3.89
N PRO A 72 -5.20 10.52 -4.73
CA PRO A 72 -4.95 10.70 -6.16
C PRO A 72 -3.97 11.86 -6.37
N LEU A 73 -3.04 11.67 -7.29
CA LEU A 73 -2.08 12.67 -7.75
C LEU A 73 -2.40 13.05 -9.21
N ASN A 74 -1.70 14.07 -9.73
CA ASN A 74 -1.81 14.47 -11.12
C ASN A 74 -1.44 13.31 -12.06
N ASP A 75 -1.94 13.39 -13.30
CA ASP A 75 -1.69 12.42 -14.38
C ASP A 75 -2.15 10.97 -14.08
N GLY A 76 -2.91 10.79 -12.99
CA GLY A 76 -3.51 9.53 -12.55
C GLY A 76 -2.56 8.60 -11.81
N TYR A 77 -1.53 9.16 -11.18
CA TYR A 77 -0.77 8.50 -10.12
C TYR A 77 -1.57 8.48 -8.81
N PHE A 78 -1.15 7.64 -7.87
CA PHE A 78 -1.62 7.67 -6.48
C PHE A 78 -0.43 7.78 -5.54
N GLY A 79 -0.55 8.65 -4.54
CA GLY A 79 0.36 8.69 -3.41
C GLY A 79 -0.14 7.75 -2.32
N ILE A 80 0.73 6.88 -1.85
CA ILE A 80 0.57 6.09 -0.63
C ILE A 80 1.55 6.64 0.40
N GLU A 81 1.06 7.10 1.54
CA GLU A 81 1.89 7.62 2.62
C GLU A 81 1.62 6.82 3.89
N ILE A 82 2.68 6.43 4.59
CA ILE A 82 2.61 5.70 5.85
C ILE A 82 3.29 6.54 6.92
N GLU A 83 2.58 6.75 8.01
CA GLU A 83 3.06 7.38 9.24
C GLU A 83 3.05 6.33 10.36
N SER A 84 4.23 5.91 10.79
CA SER A 84 4.41 4.87 11.81
C SER A 84 5.56 5.22 12.74
N LYS A 85 5.32 5.17 14.05
CA LYS A 85 6.33 5.37 15.11
C LYS A 85 7.20 6.64 14.96
N GLY A 86 6.59 7.74 14.50
CA GLY A 86 7.28 9.02 14.31
C GLY A 86 8.13 9.10 13.04
N MET A 87 8.00 8.14 12.12
CA MET A 87 8.57 8.19 10.78
C MET A 87 7.45 8.25 9.74
N ASP A 88 7.68 9.02 8.69
CA ASP A 88 6.81 9.12 7.53
C ASP A 88 7.56 8.69 6.25
N LYS A 89 6.89 7.90 5.40
CA LYS A 89 7.38 7.61 4.05
C LYS A 89 6.23 7.62 3.06
N GLY A 90 6.50 8.12 1.85
CA GLY A 90 5.56 8.17 0.76
C GLY A 90 6.07 7.39 -0.45
N PHE A 91 5.17 6.78 -1.19
CA PHE A 91 5.45 6.08 -2.45
C PHE A 91 4.39 6.48 -3.49
N ALA A 92 4.83 6.84 -4.69
CA ALA A 92 3.91 7.11 -5.79
C ALA A 92 3.75 5.85 -6.65
N ILE A 93 2.52 5.33 -6.75
CA ILE A 93 2.18 4.27 -7.69
C ILE A 93 1.56 4.87 -8.95
N ASP A 94 1.99 4.38 -10.11
CA ASP A 94 1.40 4.75 -11.39
C ASP A 94 0.10 3.96 -11.67
N LYS A 95 -0.57 4.27 -12.79
CA LYS A 95 -1.81 3.60 -13.20
C LYS A 95 -1.65 2.09 -13.40
N GLN A 96 -0.52 1.65 -13.94
CA GLN A 96 -0.25 0.24 -14.21
C GLN A 96 -0.03 -0.50 -12.89
N GLN A 97 0.76 0.05 -11.98
CA GLN A 97 1.02 -0.50 -10.65
C GLN A 97 -0.25 -0.53 -9.79
N ALA A 98 -1.09 0.51 -9.84
CA ALA A 98 -2.38 0.51 -9.15
C ALA A 98 -3.32 -0.58 -9.70
N GLN A 99 -3.33 -0.79 -11.02
CA GLN A 99 -4.11 -1.86 -11.65
C GLN A 99 -3.57 -3.25 -11.29
N GLU A 100 -2.25 -3.42 -11.28
CA GLU A 100 -1.58 -4.66 -10.88
C GLU A 100 -1.90 -5.01 -9.42
N LEU A 101 -1.79 -4.02 -8.52
CA LEU A 101 -2.13 -4.17 -7.11
C LEU A 101 -3.60 -4.59 -6.93
N SER A 102 -4.53 -3.95 -7.65
CA SER A 102 -5.96 -4.31 -7.62
C SER A 102 -6.20 -5.74 -8.13
N ASN A 103 -5.59 -6.11 -9.26
CA ASN A 103 -5.70 -7.46 -9.83
C ASN A 103 -5.13 -8.53 -8.90
N TRP A 104 -3.95 -8.25 -8.33
CA TRP A 104 -3.31 -9.11 -7.35
C TRP A 104 -4.21 -9.31 -6.14
N PHE A 105 -4.77 -8.22 -5.60
CA PHE A 105 -5.68 -8.28 -4.46
C PHE A 105 -6.91 -9.14 -4.72
N GLN A 106 -7.55 -8.94 -5.88
CA GLN A 106 -8.71 -9.75 -6.28
C GLN A 106 -8.35 -11.23 -6.38
N ARG A 107 -7.17 -11.56 -6.92
CA ARG A 107 -6.69 -12.94 -7.03
C ARG A 107 -6.49 -13.59 -5.66
N VAL A 108 -5.85 -12.89 -4.73
CA VAL A 108 -5.53 -13.45 -3.40
C VAL A 108 -6.74 -13.51 -2.47
N HIS A 109 -7.81 -12.77 -2.75
CA HIS A 109 -9.05 -12.80 -1.97
C HIS A 109 -10.21 -13.60 -2.55
N LYS A 110 -10.11 -14.05 -3.81
CA LYS A 110 -10.98 -15.10 -4.36
C LYS A 110 -10.55 -16.50 -3.90
N LEU A 111 -9.33 -16.61 -3.38
CA LEU A 111 -8.83 -17.74 -2.58
C LEU A 111 -9.26 -17.57 -1.10
#